data_AF-A0A2W6TSK6-F1
#
_entry.id   AF-A0A2W6TSK6-F1
#
_cell.length_a   1.000
_cell.length_b   1.000
_cell.length_c   1.000
_cell.angle_alpha   90.00
_cell.angle_beta   90.00
_cell.angle_gamma   90.00
#
_symmetry.space_group_name_H-M   'P 1'
#
loop_
_entity.id
_entity.type
_entity.pdbx_description
1 polymer ?
#
loop_
_entity_poly.entity_id
_entity_poly.type
_entity_poly.pdbx_seq_one_letter_code
_entity_poly.pdbx_strand_id
1 'polypeptide(L)'
;MPSRVHALLVVRPDGREAADIRLQRTLTALRAQSRPVDTLTIVLCETDAAVQDVARASHAEGVIGADRRTSFADALALGSHRLEGDAVWVLTHDTVPDPDALTRLTGALEAAPSVAFAAPKLVRSDERDRIVSFGVSMTNLGRTVGLADGEHDQGQYDGSEDVLGADVRGILVRADAWTALGGVDRALAGADEGLDLGVRARLRGGRVALAPGAVVAVSARPVAPLRTAYAARAAQLHRRLSYAAAPLVPLHWLTLLPLALLRSLAALLGKRPGQILPEWGAAATAMVRPAAVARTRRGIRSHRAASWAQIAPLRVTATQLRHRLDDDLPVGAGRGDLHFFSGGGAWIVLGALVVSVVSFVSLLAWPVLGGGALAPLRGTVAGLWADAASGARPLGWDTTGPADPFSAVVALIGTLSPAAPSRALVVLWVLALPLAALGGWFAATRFSDRAIVRAVVAVGWALAPSLLGALVT
;
A
#
# COMPACT_ATOMS: atom_id res chain seq x y z
N MET A 1 26.56 26.64 -19.26
CA MET A 1 25.32 27.32 -19.69
C MET A 1 24.18 26.69 -18.89
N PRO A 2 23.18 27.46 -18.47
CA PRO A 2 22.05 26.93 -17.70
C PRO A 2 21.33 25.85 -18.53
N SER A 3 21.00 24.71 -17.92
CA SER A 3 20.42 23.55 -18.62
C SER A 3 19.10 23.90 -19.30
N ARG A 4 18.91 23.66 -20.61
CA ARG A 4 17.61 23.95 -21.27
C ARG A 4 16.50 23.10 -20.65
N VAL A 5 15.38 23.71 -20.25
CA VAL A 5 14.27 23.04 -19.58
C VAL A 5 13.03 22.95 -20.47
N HIS A 6 12.57 21.74 -20.69
CA HIS A 6 11.30 21.44 -21.34
C HIS A 6 10.23 21.14 -20.30
N ALA A 7 9.21 21.99 -20.18
CA ALA A 7 8.05 21.69 -19.34
C ALA A 7 7.05 20.80 -20.08
N LEU A 8 6.69 19.69 -19.46
CA LEU A 8 5.68 18.76 -19.94
C LEU A 8 4.47 18.83 -19.01
N LEU A 9 3.40 19.45 -19.49
CA LEU A 9 2.18 19.71 -18.73
C LEU A 9 1.06 18.76 -19.15
N VAL A 10 0.60 17.92 -18.24
CA VAL A 10 -0.51 16.97 -18.51
C VAL A 10 -1.82 17.49 -17.90
N VAL A 11 -2.84 17.59 -18.76
CA VAL A 11 -4.18 18.03 -18.39
C VAL A 11 -5.13 16.84 -18.39
N ARG A 12 -5.63 16.48 -17.21
CA ARG A 12 -6.55 15.35 -17.00
C ARG A 12 -7.71 15.80 -16.10
N PRO A 13 -8.84 16.25 -16.68
CA PRO A 13 -9.96 16.75 -15.89
C PRO A 13 -10.62 15.62 -15.10
N ASP A 14 -10.86 15.84 -13.80
CA ASP A 14 -11.53 14.89 -12.92
C ASP A 14 -13.05 15.13 -12.75
N GLY A 15 -13.65 15.96 -13.61
CA GLY A 15 -15.09 16.10 -13.77
C GLY A 15 -15.85 16.79 -12.63
N ARG A 16 -15.16 17.33 -11.61
CA ARG A 16 -15.79 18.02 -10.46
C ARG A 16 -15.46 19.49 -10.32
N GLU A 17 -14.40 19.97 -10.96
CA GLU A 17 -13.97 21.37 -10.90
C GLU A 17 -13.56 21.88 -12.28
N ALA A 18 -13.64 23.20 -12.45
CA ALA A 18 -13.27 23.94 -13.65
C ALA A 18 -11.78 23.76 -13.98
N ALA A 19 -11.48 22.77 -14.84
CA ALA A 19 -10.12 22.40 -15.24
C ALA A 19 -9.43 23.52 -16.02
N ASP A 20 -10.20 24.37 -16.70
CA ASP A 20 -9.77 25.59 -17.39
C ASP A 20 -9.18 26.61 -16.40
N ILE A 21 -9.83 26.87 -15.26
CA ILE A 21 -9.34 27.81 -14.25
C ILE A 21 -8.02 27.31 -13.65
N ARG A 22 -7.93 26.01 -13.34
CA ARG A 22 -6.70 25.40 -12.80
C ARG A 22 -5.56 25.45 -13.81
N LEU A 23 -5.86 25.15 -15.08
CA LEU A 23 -4.89 25.25 -16.17
C LEU A 23 -4.42 26.70 -16.36
N GLN A 24 -5.32 27.68 -16.37
CA GLN A 24 -4.96 29.10 -16.44
C GLN A 24 -4.02 29.51 -15.31
N ARG A 25 -4.33 29.11 -14.05
CA ARG A 25 -3.45 29.39 -12.90
C ARG A 25 -2.08 28.77 -13.06
N THR A 26 -2.01 27.52 -13.51
CA THR A 26 -0.74 26.82 -13.79
C THR A 26 0.07 27.56 -14.85
N LEU A 27 -0.54 27.93 -15.98
CA LEU A 27 0.13 28.66 -17.06
C LEU A 27 0.59 30.05 -16.63
N THR A 28 -0.20 30.77 -15.84
CA THR A 28 0.19 32.07 -15.28
C THR A 28 1.39 31.91 -14.35
N ALA A 29 1.40 30.89 -13.49
CA ALA A 29 2.54 30.61 -12.61
C ALA A 29 3.81 30.22 -13.37
N LEU A 30 3.68 29.51 -14.51
CA LEU A 30 4.81 29.20 -15.39
C LEU A 30 5.39 30.44 -16.05
N ARG A 31 4.55 31.39 -16.46
CA ARG A 31 5.02 32.67 -17.03
C ARG A 31 5.64 33.59 -15.98
N ALA A 32 5.24 33.47 -14.73
CA ALA A 32 5.75 34.26 -13.61
C ALA A 32 7.06 33.70 -13.01
N GLN A 33 7.63 32.62 -13.58
CA GLN A 33 8.90 32.10 -13.09
C GLN A 33 10.03 33.12 -13.30
N SER A 34 10.90 33.27 -12.30
CA SER A 34 12.09 34.14 -12.37
C SER A 34 13.05 33.68 -13.46
N ARG A 35 13.04 32.39 -13.76
CA ARG A 35 13.66 31.78 -14.93
C ARG A 35 12.57 31.28 -15.89
N PRO A 36 12.52 31.73 -17.16
CA PRO A 36 11.54 31.21 -18.11
C PRO A 36 11.81 29.75 -18.45
N VAL A 37 10.74 29.03 -18.77
CA VAL A 37 10.82 27.70 -19.39
C VAL A 37 11.21 27.87 -20.86
N ASP A 38 12.13 27.04 -21.37
CA ASP A 38 12.61 27.13 -22.75
C ASP A 38 11.58 26.59 -23.76
N THR A 39 10.96 25.44 -23.44
CA THR A 39 9.92 24.82 -24.27
C THR A 39 8.76 24.32 -23.39
N LEU A 40 7.52 24.49 -23.84
CA LEU A 40 6.33 23.96 -23.19
C LEU A 40 5.55 23.04 -24.14
N THR A 41 5.34 21.79 -23.73
CA THR A 41 4.41 20.84 -24.38
C THR A 41 3.24 20.54 -23.45
N ILE A 42 2.01 20.66 -23.98
CA ILE A 42 0.78 20.37 -23.25
C ILE A 42 0.13 19.10 -23.82
N VAL A 43 -0.23 18.15 -22.95
CA VAL A 43 -1.00 16.95 -23.34
C VAL A 43 -2.40 17.05 -22.75
N LEU A 44 -3.40 17.14 -23.63
CA LEU A 44 -4.82 17.26 -23.29
C LEU A 44 -5.49 15.88 -23.41
N CYS A 45 -5.81 15.26 -22.27
CA CYS A 45 -6.64 14.06 -22.28
C CYS A 45 -8.11 14.47 -22.33
N GLU A 46 -8.75 14.33 -23.49
CA GLU A 46 -10.14 14.71 -23.85
C GLU A 46 -10.79 15.71 -22.88
N THR A 47 -10.77 16.97 -23.28
CA THR A 47 -11.18 18.11 -22.46
C THR A 47 -12.22 18.98 -23.15
N ASP A 48 -12.98 19.73 -22.35
CA ASP A 48 -13.98 20.68 -22.85
C ASP A 48 -13.34 21.78 -23.72
N ALA A 49 -14.15 22.42 -24.58
CA ALA A 49 -13.70 23.47 -25.49
C ALA A 49 -12.94 24.60 -24.77
N ALA A 50 -13.43 25.02 -23.61
CA ALA A 50 -12.78 26.06 -22.79
C ALA A 50 -11.33 25.70 -22.41
N VAL A 51 -11.06 24.44 -22.06
CA VAL A 51 -9.70 23.99 -21.72
C VAL A 51 -8.80 23.98 -22.95
N GLN A 52 -9.36 23.59 -24.10
CA GLN A 52 -8.62 23.61 -25.37
C GLN A 52 -8.26 25.04 -25.78
N ASP A 53 -9.16 26.00 -25.57
CA ASP A 53 -8.90 27.41 -25.89
C ASP A 53 -7.82 28.01 -25.00
N VAL A 54 -7.84 27.69 -23.69
CA VAL A 54 -6.76 28.07 -22.76
C VAL A 54 -5.42 27.48 -23.21
N ALA A 55 -5.40 26.21 -23.63
CA ALA A 55 -4.17 25.56 -24.10
C ALA A 55 -3.66 26.17 -25.43
N ARG A 56 -4.54 26.52 -26.37
CA ARG A 56 -4.16 27.19 -27.63
C ARG A 56 -3.60 28.59 -27.37
N ALA A 57 -4.16 29.32 -26.41
CA ALA A 57 -3.68 30.64 -26.00
C ALA A 57 -2.41 30.59 -25.11
N SER A 58 -1.89 29.40 -24.80
CA SER A 58 -0.82 29.24 -23.81
C SER A 58 0.58 29.64 -24.29
N HIS A 59 0.77 29.86 -25.60
CA HIS A 59 2.08 29.93 -26.28
C HIS A 59 2.93 28.65 -26.13
N ALA A 60 2.30 27.51 -25.83
CA ALA A 60 2.99 26.21 -25.88
C ALA A 60 3.49 25.92 -27.30
N GLU A 61 4.66 25.30 -27.40
CA GLU A 61 5.24 24.87 -28.67
C GLU A 61 4.41 23.74 -29.31
N GLY A 62 3.84 22.88 -28.47
CA GLY A 62 2.99 21.78 -28.90
C GLY A 62 1.83 21.51 -27.96
N VAL A 63 0.66 21.25 -28.55
CA VAL A 63 -0.53 20.76 -27.84
C VAL A 63 -0.92 19.42 -28.45
N ILE A 64 -0.89 18.35 -27.64
CA ILE A 64 -1.18 16.98 -28.05
C ILE A 64 -2.52 16.55 -27.49
N GLY A 65 -3.45 16.15 -28.36
CA GLY A 65 -4.70 15.52 -27.94
C GLY A 65 -4.52 14.04 -27.63
N ALA A 66 -5.12 13.56 -26.55
CA ALA A 66 -5.15 12.17 -26.15
C ALA A 66 -6.56 11.75 -25.68
N ASP A 67 -6.83 10.45 -25.66
CA ASP A 67 -8.10 9.89 -25.18
C ASP A 67 -8.29 10.15 -23.67
N ARG A 68 -9.54 10.30 -23.20
CA ARG A 68 -9.85 10.53 -21.78
C ARG A 68 -9.28 9.48 -20.83
N ARG A 69 -9.18 8.22 -21.28
CA ARG A 69 -8.68 7.08 -20.50
C ARG A 69 -7.17 7.01 -20.44
N THR A 70 -6.46 7.87 -21.18
CA THR A 70 -5.00 7.95 -21.17
C THR A 70 -4.51 8.22 -19.75
N SER A 71 -3.63 7.35 -19.25
CA SER A 71 -3.05 7.51 -17.93
C SER A 71 -2.06 8.68 -17.90
N PHE A 72 -1.68 9.14 -16.71
CA PHE A 72 -0.67 10.20 -16.60
C PHE A 72 0.67 9.76 -17.20
N ALA A 73 1.14 8.56 -16.86
CA ALA A 73 2.33 7.96 -17.45
C ALA A 73 2.27 7.81 -18.98
N ASP A 74 1.12 7.42 -19.53
CA ASP A 74 0.94 7.33 -20.99
C ASP A 74 0.95 8.71 -21.66
N ALA A 75 0.30 9.71 -21.05
CA ALA A 75 0.30 11.09 -21.52
C ALA A 75 1.73 11.68 -21.50
N LEU A 76 2.49 11.42 -20.44
CA LEU A 76 3.90 11.81 -20.37
C LEU A 76 4.71 11.16 -21.48
N ALA A 77 4.47 9.88 -21.79
CA ALA A 77 5.16 9.19 -22.87
C ALA A 77 4.83 9.79 -24.25
N LEU A 78 3.58 10.20 -24.50
CA LEU A 78 3.19 10.88 -25.74
C LEU A 78 3.95 12.21 -25.91
N GLY A 79 4.02 13.03 -24.86
CA GLY A 79 4.77 14.29 -24.88
C GLY A 79 6.28 14.11 -24.91
N SER A 80 6.79 12.99 -24.37
CA SER A 80 8.23 12.71 -24.32
C SER A 80 8.89 12.60 -25.69
N HIS A 81 8.13 12.30 -26.75
CA HIS A 81 8.67 12.20 -28.11
C HIS A 81 9.15 13.54 -28.70
N ARG A 82 8.73 14.67 -28.11
CA ARG A 82 9.10 16.03 -28.55
C ARG A 82 10.05 16.72 -27.57
N LEU A 83 10.69 15.97 -26.67
CA LEU A 83 11.57 16.57 -25.68
C LEU A 83 12.77 17.21 -26.36
N GLU A 84 12.97 18.48 -26.04
CA GLU A 84 14.10 19.29 -26.46
C GLU A 84 14.78 19.86 -25.22
N GLY A 85 16.10 19.77 -25.13
CA GLY A 85 16.87 20.33 -24.02
C GLY A 85 17.45 19.29 -23.06
N ASP A 86 17.98 19.80 -21.95
CA ASP A 86 18.82 19.05 -21.01
C ASP A 86 18.05 18.54 -19.79
N ALA A 87 16.87 19.08 -19.52
CA ALA A 87 16.00 18.68 -18.42
C ALA A 87 14.51 18.73 -18.79
N VAL A 88 13.71 17.88 -18.13
CA VAL A 88 12.27 17.73 -18.31
C VAL A 88 11.58 18.09 -17.01
N TRP A 89 10.75 19.13 -17.02
CA TRP A 89 9.93 19.54 -15.88
C TRP A 89 8.54 18.95 -15.99
N VAL A 90 8.18 18.04 -15.10
CA VAL A 90 6.92 17.30 -15.15
C VAL A 90 5.85 18.03 -14.33
N LEU A 91 4.76 18.44 -14.98
CA LEU A 91 3.68 19.23 -14.35
C LEU A 91 2.29 18.65 -14.62
N THR A 92 1.37 18.95 -13.72
CA THR A 92 -0.06 18.66 -13.88
C THR A 92 -0.85 19.97 -13.94
N HIS A 93 -2.02 19.97 -14.56
CA HIS A 93 -2.87 21.17 -14.66
C HIS A 93 -3.34 21.79 -13.34
N ASP A 94 -3.06 21.15 -12.20
CA ASP A 94 -3.41 21.58 -10.84
C ASP A 94 -2.17 21.91 -9.98
N THR A 95 -1.01 22.14 -10.62
CA THR A 95 0.21 22.62 -9.96
C THR A 95 0.41 24.11 -10.19
N VAL A 96 0.67 24.86 -9.12
CA VAL A 96 0.98 26.29 -9.15
C VAL A 96 2.37 26.48 -8.52
N PRO A 97 3.45 26.44 -9.32
CA PRO A 97 4.81 26.67 -8.85
C PRO A 97 5.00 28.11 -8.35
N ASP A 98 5.78 28.29 -7.29
CA ASP A 98 6.21 29.63 -6.85
C ASP A 98 7.22 30.24 -7.84
N PRO A 99 7.40 31.58 -7.90
CA PRO A 99 8.21 32.23 -8.93
C PRO A 99 9.65 31.71 -9.04
N ASP A 100 10.27 31.28 -7.94
CA ASP A 100 11.65 30.77 -7.93
C ASP A 100 11.75 29.25 -8.02
N ALA A 101 10.63 28.52 -8.18
CA ALA A 101 10.61 27.06 -8.13
C ALA A 101 11.53 26.46 -9.19
N LEU A 102 11.47 26.93 -10.43
CA LEU A 102 12.31 26.40 -11.50
C LEU A 102 13.81 26.68 -11.28
N THR A 103 14.13 27.90 -10.83
CA THR A 103 15.50 28.31 -10.50
C THR A 103 16.09 27.40 -9.42
N ARG A 104 15.32 27.14 -8.34
CA ARG A 104 15.76 26.28 -7.23
C ARG A 104 15.84 24.80 -7.61
N LEU A 105 14.91 24.29 -8.42
CA LEU A 105 14.97 22.92 -8.96
C LEU A 105 16.19 22.71 -9.85
N THR A 106 16.49 23.68 -10.71
CA THR A 106 17.66 23.60 -11.60
C THR A 106 18.95 23.63 -10.78
N GLY A 107 19.04 24.50 -9.77
CA GLY A 107 20.18 24.52 -8.85
C GLY A 107 20.40 23.19 -8.14
N ALA A 108 19.33 22.55 -7.67
CA ALA A 108 19.42 21.21 -7.05
C ALA A 108 19.81 20.11 -8.06
N LEU A 109 19.36 20.21 -9.31
CA LEU A 109 19.72 19.27 -10.37
C LEU A 109 21.19 19.41 -10.80
N GLU A 110 21.70 20.64 -10.85
CA GLU A 110 23.07 20.97 -11.24
C GLU A 110 24.08 20.77 -10.09
N ALA A 111 23.62 20.59 -8.85
CA ALA A 111 24.46 20.40 -7.67
C ALA A 111 25.45 19.22 -7.80
N ALA A 112 25.04 18.13 -8.46
CA ALA A 112 25.94 17.04 -8.81
C ALA A 112 25.49 16.30 -10.08
N PRO A 113 26.41 15.86 -10.96
CA PRO A 113 26.06 15.07 -12.15
C PRO A 113 25.30 13.78 -11.85
N SER A 114 25.46 13.23 -10.63
CA SER A 114 24.75 12.03 -10.20
C SER A 114 23.27 12.26 -9.90
N VAL A 115 22.80 13.50 -9.74
CA VAL A 115 21.39 13.79 -9.48
C VAL A 115 20.60 13.51 -10.76
N ALA A 116 19.76 12.47 -10.73
CA ALA A 116 18.93 12.11 -11.88
C ALA A 116 17.70 13.01 -11.99
N PHE A 117 17.09 13.36 -10.84
CA PHE A 117 16.04 14.36 -10.77
C PHE A 117 15.99 15.05 -9.41
N ALA A 118 15.50 16.28 -9.44
CA ALA A 118 15.22 17.12 -8.27
C ALA A 118 13.71 17.20 -8.04
N ALA A 119 13.29 17.16 -6.78
CA ALA A 119 11.89 17.17 -6.38
C ALA A 119 11.55 18.40 -5.53
N PRO A 120 10.44 19.11 -5.83
CA PRO A 120 10.00 20.26 -5.06
C PRO A 120 9.28 19.84 -3.76
N LYS A 121 9.11 20.80 -2.86
CA LYS A 121 8.17 20.73 -1.73
C LYS A 121 6.76 20.99 -2.25
N LEU A 122 5.89 19.96 -2.19
CA LEU A 122 4.49 20.11 -2.56
C LEU A 122 3.68 20.57 -1.36
N VAL A 123 2.99 21.69 -1.49
CA VAL A 123 2.13 22.26 -0.43
C VAL A 123 0.70 22.35 -0.90
N ARG A 124 -0.26 22.47 0.02
CA ARG A 124 -1.66 22.64 -0.39
C ARG A 124 -1.89 24.04 -0.95
N SER A 125 -2.72 24.13 -2.00
CA SER A 125 -3.05 25.44 -2.58
C SER A 125 -3.92 26.32 -1.67
N ASP A 126 -4.71 25.71 -0.78
CA ASP A 126 -5.56 26.38 0.20
C ASP A 126 -4.86 26.68 1.54
N GLU A 127 -3.89 25.86 1.93
CA GLU A 127 -3.14 25.95 3.19
C GLU A 127 -1.65 25.73 2.88
N ARG A 128 -0.93 26.80 2.51
CA ARG A 128 0.45 26.70 1.98
C ARG A 128 1.49 26.28 3.02
N ASP A 129 1.17 26.41 4.30
CA ASP A 129 1.94 25.89 5.42
C ASP A 129 1.72 24.39 5.65
N ARG A 130 0.85 23.72 4.88
CA ARG A 130 0.64 22.27 4.93
C ARG A 130 1.36 21.57 3.78
N ILE A 131 2.28 20.67 4.13
CA ILE A 131 2.98 19.83 3.16
C ILE A 131 2.03 18.73 2.66
N VAL A 132 1.88 18.63 1.35
CA VAL A 132 1.20 17.52 0.68
C VAL A 132 2.16 16.36 0.46
N SER A 133 3.36 16.65 -0.04
CA SER A 133 4.43 15.67 -0.14
C SER A 133 5.79 16.34 -0.26
N PHE A 134 6.77 15.82 0.48
CA PHE A 134 8.17 16.20 0.32
C PHE A 134 9.04 14.97 0.63
N GLY A 135 9.48 14.31 -0.44
CA GLY A 135 10.18 13.04 -0.37
C GLY A 135 9.25 11.84 -0.07
N VAL A 136 9.53 10.73 -0.75
CA VAL A 136 8.78 9.48 -0.62
C VAL A 136 9.77 8.33 -0.47
N SER A 137 9.47 7.44 0.47
CA SER A 137 10.19 6.20 0.68
C SER A 137 9.25 4.99 0.66
N MET A 138 9.79 3.81 0.94
CA MET A 138 9.03 2.59 1.11
C MET A 138 9.56 1.75 2.27
N THR A 139 8.70 0.93 2.84
CA THR A 139 9.12 -0.09 3.80
C THR A 139 9.87 -1.22 3.11
N ASN A 140 10.52 -2.07 3.90
CA ASN A 140 11.15 -3.30 3.40
C ASN A 140 10.16 -4.25 2.68
N LEU A 141 8.86 -4.16 3.01
CA LEU A 141 7.79 -4.91 2.35
C LEU A 141 7.17 -4.16 1.15
N GLY A 142 7.74 -3.02 0.77
CA GLY A 142 7.36 -2.24 -0.41
C GLY A 142 6.15 -1.32 -0.22
N ARG A 143 5.65 -1.14 1.01
CA ARG A 143 4.58 -0.15 1.29
C ARG A 143 5.17 1.26 1.16
N THR A 144 4.53 2.13 0.39
CA THR A 144 4.91 3.55 0.27
C THR A 144 4.73 4.28 1.60
N VAL A 145 5.68 5.17 1.89
CA VAL A 145 5.67 6.04 3.07
C VAL A 145 6.11 7.44 2.62
N GLY A 146 5.24 8.42 2.75
CA GLY A 146 5.61 9.84 2.58
C GLY A 146 6.50 10.30 3.72
N LEU A 147 7.54 11.06 3.42
CA LEU A 147 8.51 11.45 4.45
C LEU A 147 8.03 12.59 5.32
N ALA A 148 7.25 13.53 4.76
CA ALA A 148 6.75 14.75 5.40
C ALA A 148 5.26 15.02 5.08
N ASP A 149 4.52 14.01 4.61
CA ASP A 149 3.14 14.17 4.15
C ASP A 149 2.23 14.61 5.32
N GLY A 150 1.48 15.71 5.16
CA GLY A 150 0.50 16.20 6.14
C GLY A 150 1.07 17.08 7.26
N GLU A 151 2.39 17.20 7.35
CA GLU A 151 3.06 18.02 8.36
C GLU A 151 2.94 19.52 8.02
N HIS A 152 3.09 20.37 9.04
CA HIS A 152 3.26 21.80 8.82
C HIS A 152 4.70 22.09 8.37
N ASP A 153 4.88 23.01 7.43
CA ASP A 153 6.19 23.47 7.00
C ASP A 153 6.75 24.51 7.97
N GLN A 154 7.67 24.07 8.83
CA GLN A 154 8.40 24.92 9.78
C GLN A 154 9.89 24.99 9.41
N GLY A 155 10.26 24.62 8.17
CA GLY A 155 11.65 24.55 7.71
C GLY A 155 12.41 23.33 8.24
N GLN A 156 11.74 22.37 8.88
CA GLN A 156 12.39 21.21 9.51
C GLN A 156 13.05 20.25 8.50
N TYR A 157 12.74 20.40 7.20
CA TYR A 157 13.28 19.57 6.13
C TYR A 157 14.26 20.31 5.20
N ASP A 158 14.66 21.54 5.53
CA ASP A 158 15.46 22.38 4.64
C ASP A 158 16.92 21.90 4.49
N GLY A 159 17.40 21.02 5.39
CA GLY A 159 18.70 20.35 5.29
C GLY A 159 18.68 18.95 4.66
N SER A 160 17.51 18.45 4.24
CA SER A 160 17.40 17.11 3.63
C SER A 160 17.73 17.17 2.15
N GLU A 161 18.75 16.44 1.72
CA GLU A 161 19.22 16.52 0.33
C GLU A 161 18.87 15.29 -0.54
N ASP A 162 18.80 14.07 0.02
CA ASP A 162 18.64 12.84 -0.78
C ASP A 162 17.53 11.91 -0.22
N VAL A 163 16.63 11.44 -1.10
CA VAL A 163 15.47 10.61 -0.72
C VAL A 163 15.16 9.52 -1.73
N LEU A 164 14.62 8.37 -1.30
CA LEU A 164 14.38 7.22 -2.19
C LEU A 164 13.59 7.54 -3.48
N GLY A 165 12.62 8.43 -3.38
CA GLY A 165 11.90 9.01 -4.51
C GLY A 165 11.08 10.20 -4.05
N ALA A 166 10.15 10.65 -4.89
CA ALA A 166 9.27 11.77 -4.59
C ALA A 166 7.89 11.55 -5.22
N ASP A 167 6.95 12.45 -4.91
CA ASP A 167 5.78 12.63 -5.76
C ASP A 167 6.25 13.06 -7.15
N VAL A 168 5.55 12.63 -8.20
CA VAL A 168 5.92 12.90 -9.59
C VAL A 168 5.56 14.34 -10.00
N ARG A 169 4.65 15.00 -9.29
CA ARG A 169 4.19 16.34 -9.62
C ARG A 169 5.30 17.35 -9.34
N GLY A 170 5.69 18.12 -10.35
CA GLY A 170 6.66 19.21 -10.23
C GLY A 170 8.13 18.78 -10.26
N ILE A 171 8.45 17.49 -10.45
CA ILE A 171 9.85 17.04 -10.50
C ILE A 171 10.56 17.56 -11.76
N LEU A 172 11.84 17.87 -11.62
CA LEU A 172 12.73 18.23 -12.72
C LEU A 172 13.73 17.10 -12.94
N VAL A 173 13.67 16.43 -14.09
CA VAL A 173 14.48 15.24 -14.42
C VAL A 173 15.50 15.59 -15.49
N ARG A 174 16.75 15.13 -15.39
CA ARG A 174 17.70 15.28 -16.50
C ARG A 174 17.21 14.52 -17.74
N ALA A 175 17.33 15.10 -18.92
CA ALA A 175 16.79 14.52 -20.16
C ALA A 175 17.44 13.17 -20.52
N ASP A 176 18.74 13.03 -20.26
CA ASP A 176 19.47 11.77 -20.40
C ASP A 176 18.96 10.70 -19.43
N ALA A 177 18.73 11.07 -18.16
CA ALA A 177 18.13 10.19 -17.16
C ALA A 177 16.70 9.79 -17.55
N TRP A 178 15.87 10.75 -17.97
CA TRP A 178 14.49 10.49 -18.41
C TRP A 178 14.44 9.45 -19.54
N THR A 179 15.28 9.64 -20.55
CA THR A 179 15.39 8.74 -21.71
C THR A 179 15.93 7.37 -21.30
N ALA A 180 17.01 7.32 -20.51
CA ALA A 180 17.63 6.07 -20.06
C ALA A 180 16.73 5.25 -19.13
N LEU A 181 15.83 5.92 -18.39
CA LEU A 181 14.84 5.30 -17.52
C LEU A 181 13.60 4.83 -18.29
N GLY A 182 13.33 5.38 -19.47
CA GLY A 182 12.10 5.16 -20.23
C GLY A 182 10.89 5.88 -19.63
N GLY A 183 11.13 7.01 -18.94
CA GLY A 183 10.09 7.79 -18.27
C GLY A 183 9.43 7.07 -17.08
N VAL A 184 8.16 7.40 -16.83
CA VAL A 184 7.33 6.82 -15.78
C VAL A 184 6.77 5.45 -16.21
N ASP A 185 6.74 4.47 -15.29
CA ASP A 185 6.16 3.16 -15.57
C ASP A 185 4.63 3.22 -15.66
N ARG A 186 4.11 2.91 -16.85
CA ARG A 186 2.69 2.92 -17.20
C ARG A 186 1.84 1.90 -16.43
N ALA A 187 2.48 0.92 -15.79
CA ALA A 187 1.79 -0.11 -15.02
C ALA A 187 1.41 0.31 -13.59
N LEU A 188 1.81 1.50 -13.14
CA LEU A 188 1.64 1.98 -11.77
C LEU A 188 0.27 2.60 -11.47
N ALA A 189 -0.65 2.63 -12.44
CA ALA A 189 -2.04 3.09 -12.25
C ALA A 189 -2.19 4.50 -11.63
N GLY A 190 -1.19 5.37 -11.76
CA GLY A 190 -1.20 6.75 -11.25
C GLY A 190 -0.81 6.90 -9.77
N ALA A 191 -0.15 5.92 -9.17
CA ALA A 191 0.42 6.00 -7.83
C ALA A 191 1.89 5.57 -7.81
N ASP A 192 2.70 6.12 -6.90
CA ASP A 192 4.12 5.76 -6.71
C ASP A 192 5.00 5.95 -7.96
N GLU A 193 4.57 6.77 -8.91
CA GLU A 193 5.25 7.01 -10.18
C GLU A 193 6.65 7.59 -9.97
N GLY A 194 6.78 8.63 -9.14
CA GLY A 194 8.07 9.22 -8.79
C GLY A 194 8.90 8.36 -7.83
N LEU A 195 8.27 7.51 -7.01
CA LEU A 195 8.96 6.53 -6.17
C LEU A 195 9.63 5.43 -7.01
N ASP A 196 8.91 4.87 -7.98
CA ASP A 196 9.47 3.88 -8.91
C ASP A 196 10.57 4.49 -9.80
N LEU A 197 10.35 5.71 -10.30
CA LEU A 197 11.36 6.45 -11.05
C LEU A 197 12.64 6.63 -10.21
N GLY A 198 12.50 7.01 -8.93
CA GLY A 198 13.61 7.16 -7.98
C GLY A 198 14.37 5.85 -7.71
N VAL A 199 13.66 4.74 -7.55
CA VAL A 199 14.28 3.41 -7.41
C VAL A 199 15.05 3.04 -8.67
N ARG A 200 14.45 3.21 -9.86
CA ARG A 200 15.11 2.90 -11.13
C ARG A 200 16.33 3.80 -11.38
N ALA A 201 16.25 5.08 -11.04
CA ALA A 201 17.37 6.02 -11.09
C ALA A 201 18.52 5.57 -10.19
N ARG A 202 18.23 5.19 -8.94
CA ARG A 202 19.24 4.67 -8.01
C ARG A 202 19.86 3.38 -8.46
N LEU A 203 19.08 2.45 -9.00
CA LEU A 203 19.63 1.20 -9.54
C LEU A 203 20.55 1.44 -10.75
N ARG A 204 20.48 2.59 -11.40
CA ARG A 204 21.40 3.07 -12.45
C ARG A 204 22.56 3.91 -11.90
N GLY A 205 22.67 4.09 -10.58
CA GLY A 205 23.71 4.90 -9.94
C GLY A 205 23.38 6.40 -9.80
N GLY A 206 22.18 6.82 -10.19
CA GLY A 206 21.70 8.18 -9.98
C GLY A 206 21.18 8.43 -8.55
N ARG A 207 20.92 9.69 -8.23
CA ARG A 207 20.35 10.14 -6.95
C ARG A 207 19.09 10.97 -7.17
N VAL A 208 18.33 11.20 -6.10
CA VAL A 208 17.11 11.99 -6.14
C VAL A 208 17.24 13.10 -5.13
N ALA A 209 17.45 14.31 -5.62
CA ALA A 209 17.66 15.46 -4.77
C ALA A 209 16.34 16.07 -4.33
N LEU A 210 16.25 16.49 -3.08
CA LEU A 210 15.20 17.38 -2.63
C LEU A 210 15.60 18.84 -2.83
N ALA A 211 14.67 19.66 -3.30
CA ALA A 211 14.82 21.10 -3.40
C ALA A 211 13.84 21.77 -2.44
N PRO A 212 14.18 21.93 -1.14
CA PRO A 212 13.25 22.43 -0.13
C PRO A 212 12.72 23.83 -0.42
N GLY A 213 13.57 24.69 -1.01
CA GLY A 213 13.15 26.01 -1.44
C GLY A 213 12.26 25.98 -2.70
N ALA A 214 12.23 24.92 -3.50
CA ALA A 214 11.34 24.86 -4.66
C ALA A 214 9.93 24.47 -4.20
N VAL A 215 9.04 25.44 -4.05
CA VAL A 215 7.67 25.21 -3.58
C VAL A 215 6.71 25.15 -4.76
N VAL A 216 5.87 24.11 -4.78
CA VAL A 216 4.79 23.96 -5.76
C VAL A 216 3.49 23.70 -5.03
N ALA A 217 2.56 24.64 -5.14
CA ALA A 217 1.23 24.48 -4.56
C ALA A 217 0.41 23.53 -5.43
N VAL A 218 -0.22 22.52 -4.83
CA VAL A 218 -1.10 21.58 -5.52
C VAL A 218 -2.50 21.65 -4.92
N SER A 219 -3.50 21.64 -5.79
CA SER A 219 -4.88 21.58 -5.31
C SER A 219 -5.15 20.20 -4.70
N ALA A 220 -5.74 20.18 -3.50
CA ALA A 220 -6.22 18.96 -2.89
C ALA A 220 -7.22 18.31 -3.86
N ARG A 221 -6.93 17.10 -4.31
CA ARG A 221 -7.79 16.38 -5.25
C ARG A 221 -8.91 15.72 -4.43
N PRO A 222 -10.20 16.05 -4.61
CA PRO A 222 -11.28 15.28 -4.03
C PRO A 222 -11.40 13.94 -4.78
N VAL A 223 -10.46 13.03 -4.54
CA VAL A 223 -10.44 11.72 -5.18
C VAL A 223 -11.42 10.79 -4.50
N ALA A 224 -12.12 9.98 -5.28
CA ALA A 224 -12.87 8.84 -4.74
C ALA A 224 -11.90 7.94 -3.91
N PRO A 225 -12.12 7.74 -2.60
CA PRO A 225 -11.20 7.01 -1.72
C PRO A 225 -10.87 5.61 -2.24
N LEU A 226 -11.85 4.93 -2.84
CA LEU A 226 -11.68 3.61 -3.47
C LEU A 226 -10.67 3.64 -4.63
N ARG A 227 -10.70 4.68 -5.48
CA ARG A 227 -9.81 4.79 -6.64
C ARG A 227 -8.37 5.02 -6.20
N THR A 228 -8.16 5.87 -5.20
CA THR A 228 -6.83 6.12 -4.62
C THR A 228 -6.28 4.87 -3.94
N ALA A 229 -7.09 4.19 -3.13
CA ALA A 229 -6.70 2.94 -2.48
C ALA A 229 -6.34 1.86 -3.50
N TYR A 230 -7.12 1.75 -4.59
CA TYR A 230 -6.85 0.80 -5.67
C TYR A 230 -5.53 1.15 -6.39
N ALA A 231 -5.33 2.41 -6.78
CA ALA A 231 -4.12 2.84 -7.47
C ALA A 231 -2.86 2.58 -6.62
N ALA A 232 -2.88 3.00 -5.35
CA ALA A 232 -1.77 2.77 -4.43
C ALA A 232 -1.48 1.28 -4.26
N ARG A 233 -2.52 0.44 -4.13
CA ARG A 233 -2.33 -1.00 -3.96
C ARG A 233 -1.84 -1.69 -5.24
N ALA A 234 -2.39 -1.32 -6.40
CA ALA A 234 -1.98 -1.85 -7.70
C ALA A 234 -0.50 -1.52 -7.98
N ALA A 235 -0.10 -0.27 -7.73
CA ALA A 235 1.29 0.17 -7.83
C ALA A 235 2.20 -0.64 -6.89
N GLN A 236 1.81 -0.81 -5.62
CA GLN A 236 2.58 -1.60 -4.65
C GLN A 236 2.78 -3.05 -5.09
N LEU A 237 1.74 -3.72 -5.58
CA LEU A 237 1.82 -5.10 -6.04
C LEU A 237 2.67 -5.23 -7.31
N HIS A 238 2.52 -4.30 -8.26
CA HIS A 238 3.35 -4.25 -9.47
C HIS A 238 4.83 -4.07 -9.12
N ARG A 239 5.17 -3.12 -8.23
CA ARG A 239 6.56 -2.94 -7.75
C ARG A 239 7.08 -4.17 -7.04
N ARG A 240 6.28 -4.81 -6.18
CA ARG A 240 6.68 -6.04 -5.48
C ARG A 240 7.11 -7.14 -6.45
N LEU A 241 6.35 -7.35 -7.52
CA LEU A 241 6.70 -8.32 -8.57
C LEU A 241 7.89 -7.86 -9.42
N SER A 242 7.98 -6.55 -9.70
CA SER A 242 9.05 -5.98 -10.53
C SER A 242 10.41 -5.97 -9.82
N TYR A 243 10.44 -5.81 -8.50
CA TYR A 243 11.67 -5.70 -7.70
C TYR A 243 12.14 -7.03 -7.12
N ALA A 244 11.27 -8.05 -7.09
CA ALA A 244 11.61 -9.36 -6.56
C ALA A 244 12.76 -10.03 -7.33
N ALA A 245 13.46 -10.96 -6.66
CA ALA A 245 14.35 -11.88 -7.37
C ALA A 245 13.54 -12.69 -8.39
N ALA A 246 14.11 -12.94 -9.58
CA ALA A 246 13.42 -13.65 -10.66
C ALA A 246 12.79 -15.00 -10.24
N PRO A 247 13.47 -15.88 -9.49
CA PRO A 247 12.86 -17.15 -9.05
C PRO A 247 11.71 -16.98 -8.05
N LEU A 248 11.62 -15.83 -7.36
CA LEU A 248 10.56 -15.56 -6.38
C LEU A 248 9.31 -14.93 -7.00
N VAL A 249 9.34 -14.54 -8.28
CA VAL A 249 8.18 -13.91 -8.93
C VAL A 249 6.96 -14.84 -8.98
N PRO A 250 7.08 -16.12 -9.40
CA PRO A 250 5.94 -17.04 -9.40
C PRO A 250 5.39 -17.25 -8.00
N LEU A 251 6.26 -17.36 -6.99
CA LEU A 251 5.85 -17.48 -5.59
C LEU A 251 5.06 -16.24 -5.14
N HIS A 252 5.56 -15.04 -5.40
CA HIS A 252 4.84 -13.81 -5.07
C HIS A 252 3.51 -13.70 -5.81
N TRP A 253 3.47 -14.08 -7.08
CA TRP A 253 2.26 -14.08 -7.90
C TRP A 253 1.20 -15.03 -7.33
N LEU A 254 1.58 -16.26 -6.93
CA LEU A 254 0.69 -17.22 -6.29
C LEU A 254 0.16 -16.73 -4.93
N THR A 255 0.95 -15.92 -4.21
CA THR A 255 0.53 -15.38 -2.91
C THR A 255 -0.42 -14.18 -3.00
N LEU A 256 -0.69 -13.62 -4.19
CA LEU A 256 -1.52 -12.41 -4.32
C LEU A 256 -2.94 -12.61 -3.78
N LEU A 257 -3.64 -13.66 -4.21
CA LEU A 257 -5.01 -13.93 -3.77
C LEU A 257 -5.09 -14.41 -2.31
N PRO A 258 -4.25 -15.34 -1.84
CA PRO A 258 -4.22 -15.70 -0.41
C PRO A 258 -3.96 -14.51 0.50
N LEU A 259 -3.03 -13.62 0.14
CA LEU A 259 -2.76 -12.40 0.91
C LEU A 259 -3.90 -11.39 0.80
N ALA A 260 -4.56 -11.27 -0.36
CA ALA A 260 -5.75 -10.42 -0.50
C ALA A 260 -6.87 -10.88 0.44
N LEU A 261 -7.08 -12.19 0.58
CA LEU A 261 -8.03 -12.77 1.53
C LEU A 261 -7.66 -12.44 2.98
N LEU A 262 -6.41 -12.73 3.39
CA LEU A 262 -5.94 -12.45 4.75
C LEU A 262 -6.03 -10.95 5.08
N ARG A 263 -5.70 -10.07 4.13
CA ARG A 263 -5.82 -8.61 4.29
C ARG A 263 -7.26 -8.14 4.32
N SER A 264 -8.17 -8.81 3.61
CA SER A 264 -9.61 -8.54 3.69
C SER A 264 -10.15 -8.88 5.08
N LEU A 265 -9.78 -10.02 5.65
CA LEU A 265 -10.10 -10.36 7.03
C LEU A 265 -9.54 -9.33 8.01
N ALA A 266 -8.27 -8.95 7.85
CA ALA A 266 -7.66 -7.91 8.70
C ALA A 266 -8.35 -6.55 8.54
N ALA A 267 -8.80 -6.19 7.34
CA ALA A 267 -9.55 -4.96 7.08
C ALA A 267 -10.93 -4.99 7.73
N LEU A 268 -11.63 -6.12 7.71
CA LEU A 268 -12.91 -6.31 8.43
C LEU A 268 -12.71 -6.17 9.94
N LEU A 269 -11.73 -6.88 10.52
CA LEU A 269 -11.39 -6.80 11.94
C LEU A 269 -10.95 -5.38 12.35
N GLY A 270 -10.24 -4.69 11.45
CA GLY A 270 -9.82 -3.30 11.60
C GLY A 270 -10.91 -2.26 11.33
N LYS A 271 -12.16 -2.67 11.08
CA LYS A 271 -13.30 -1.80 10.72
C LYS A 271 -13.02 -0.89 9.51
N ARG A 272 -12.28 -1.37 8.53
CA ARG A 272 -11.93 -0.68 7.27
C ARG A 272 -12.43 -1.44 6.03
N PRO A 273 -13.74 -1.73 5.91
CA PRO A 273 -14.28 -2.54 4.81
C PRO A 273 -14.03 -1.93 3.42
N GLY A 274 -13.89 -0.60 3.33
CA GLY A 274 -13.57 0.10 2.09
C GLY A 274 -12.22 -0.27 1.46
N GLN A 275 -11.33 -0.98 2.16
CA GLN A 275 -10.05 -1.45 1.60
C GLN A 275 -10.15 -2.78 0.86
N ILE A 276 -11.26 -3.52 1.02
CA ILE A 276 -11.41 -4.89 0.49
C ILE A 276 -11.48 -4.88 -1.05
N LEU A 277 -12.40 -4.11 -1.64
CA LEU A 277 -12.54 -4.04 -3.10
C LEU A 277 -11.26 -3.57 -3.81
N PRO A 278 -10.57 -2.49 -3.34
CA PRO A 278 -9.26 -2.11 -3.85
C PRO A 278 -8.20 -3.22 -3.78
N GLU A 279 -8.16 -4.00 -2.70
CA GLU A 279 -7.20 -5.09 -2.52
C GLU A 279 -7.38 -6.18 -3.58
N TRP A 280 -8.62 -6.65 -3.77
CA TRP A 280 -8.94 -7.66 -4.78
C TRP A 280 -8.77 -7.15 -6.21
N GLY A 281 -9.22 -5.93 -6.49
CA GLY A 281 -9.05 -5.31 -7.81
C GLY A 281 -7.58 -5.17 -8.19
N ALA A 282 -6.74 -4.73 -7.24
CA ALA A 282 -5.30 -4.61 -7.45
C ALA A 282 -4.63 -5.98 -7.64
N ALA A 283 -5.02 -6.99 -6.85
CA ALA A 283 -4.51 -8.34 -6.98
C ALA A 283 -4.85 -8.95 -8.36
N ALA A 284 -6.11 -8.86 -8.79
CA ALA A 284 -6.55 -9.32 -10.11
C ALA A 284 -5.79 -8.61 -11.23
N THR A 285 -5.63 -7.28 -11.14
CA THR A 285 -4.89 -6.48 -12.12
C THR A 285 -3.42 -6.90 -12.21
N ALA A 286 -2.76 -7.14 -11.08
CA ALA A 286 -1.39 -7.61 -11.05
C ALA A 286 -1.26 -9.03 -11.64
N MET A 287 -2.26 -9.90 -11.42
CA MET A 287 -2.25 -11.26 -11.95
C MET A 287 -2.33 -11.34 -13.47
N VAL A 288 -3.15 -10.47 -14.09
CA VAL A 288 -3.38 -10.47 -15.55
C VAL A 288 -2.38 -9.61 -16.34
N ARG A 289 -1.41 -8.97 -15.68
CA ARG A 289 -0.41 -8.10 -16.33
C ARG A 289 1.05 -8.60 -16.21
N PRO A 290 1.37 -9.90 -16.40
CA PRO A 290 2.75 -10.39 -16.27
C PRO A 290 3.70 -9.76 -17.31
N ALA A 291 3.20 -9.42 -18.50
CA ALA A 291 3.98 -8.75 -19.53
C ALA A 291 4.48 -7.35 -19.10
N ALA A 292 3.67 -6.62 -18.34
CA ALA A 292 4.04 -5.32 -17.80
C ALA A 292 5.18 -5.47 -16.78
N VAL A 293 5.04 -6.41 -15.84
CA VAL A 293 6.09 -6.77 -14.87
C VAL A 293 7.37 -7.17 -15.60
N ALA A 294 7.28 -8.03 -16.62
CA ALA A 294 8.45 -8.46 -17.38
C ALA A 294 9.15 -7.31 -18.13
N ARG A 295 8.40 -6.29 -18.58
CA ARG A 295 8.96 -5.10 -19.23
C ARG A 295 9.74 -4.26 -18.24
N THR A 296 9.15 -3.94 -17.09
CA THR A 296 9.81 -3.17 -16.02
C THR A 296 11.06 -3.88 -15.50
N ARG A 297 10.98 -5.20 -15.29
CA ARG A 297 12.14 -6.03 -14.91
C ARG A 297 13.27 -6.00 -15.93
N ARG A 298 12.93 -6.09 -17.23
CA ARG A 298 13.93 -5.98 -18.30
C ARG A 298 14.62 -4.62 -18.30
N GLY A 299 13.86 -3.54 -18.17
CA GLY A 299 14.40 -2.17 -18.10
C GLY A 299 15.25 -1.90 -16.85
N ILE A 300 14.93 -2.54 -15.71
CA ILE A 300 15.78 -2.50 -14.51
C ILE A 300 17.08 -3.27 -14.76
N ARG A 301 17.02 -4.46 -15.37
CA ARG A 301 18.20 -5.32 -15.57
C ARG A 301 19.17 -4.77 -16.60
N SER A 302 18.70 -4.16 -17.69
CA SER A 302 19.55 -3.82 -18.85
C SER A 302 20.62 -2.77 -18.56
N HIS A 303 20.44 -1.92 -17.56
CA HIS A 303 21.41 -0.86 -17.21
C HIS A 303 21.62 -0.73 -15.69
N ARG A 304 21.50 -1.83 -14.95
CA ARG A 304 21.72 -1.81 -13.50
C ARG A 304 23.20 -1.58 -13.19
N ALA A 305 23.51 -0.46 -12.53
CA ALA A 305 24.85 -0.14 -12.05
C ALA A 305 24.99 -0.30 -10.52
N ALA A 306 23.87 -0.27 -9.79
CA ALA A 306 23.85 -0.29 -8.33
C ALA A 306 23.10 -1.50 -7.74
N SER A 307 23.47 -1.88 -6.52
CA SER A 307 22.86 -3.00 -5.81
C SER A 307 21.61 -2.58 -5.03
N TRP A 308 20.76 -3.55 -4.69
CA TRP A 308 19.61 -3.29 -3.81
C TRP A 308 20.06 -2.92 -2.38
N ALA A 309 21.27 -3.32 -1.98
CA ALA A 309 21.84 -2.98 -0.68
C ALA A 309 22.14 -1.48 -0.54
N GLN A 310 22.51 -0.80 -1.63
CA GLN A 310 22.72 0.66 -1.62
C GLN A 310 21.41 1.44 -1.42
N ILE A 311 20.27 0.83 -1.74
CA ILE A 311 18.94 1.43 -1.57
C ILE A 311 18.35 1.13 -0.19
N ALA A 312 18.82 0.07 0.48
CA ALA A 312 18.27 -0.38 1.76
C ALA A 312 18.30 0.69 2.88
N PRO A 313 19.34 1.52 3.03
CA PRO A 313 19.37 2.59 4.05
C PRO A 313 18.31 3.67 3.84
N LEU A 314 17.85 3.86 2.60
CA LEU A 314 16.85 4.86 2.25
C LEU A 314 15.42 4.36 2.45
N ARG A 315 15.24 3.09 2.86
CA ARG A 315 13.93 2.49 3.15
C ARG A 315 13.57 2.68 4.61
N VAL A 316 12.27 2.86 4.84
CA VAL A 316 11.73 2.99 6.19
C VAL A 316 11.71 1.63 6.88
N THR A 317 12.40 1.53 8.01
CA THR A 317 12.41 0.35 8.86
C THR A 317 11.10 0.20 9.64
N ALA A 318 10.81 -1.00 10.15
CA ALA A 318 9.60 -1.24 10.93
C ALA A 318 9.58 -0.48 12.27
N THR A 319 10.73 -0.10 12.80
CA THR A 319 10.86 0.74 14.01
C THR A 319 10.54 2.20 13.68
N GLN A 320 11.15 2.76 12.63
CA GLN A 320 10.84 4.12 12.17
C GLN A 320 9.36 4.28 11.79
N LEU A 321 8.77 3.27 11.15
CA LEU A 321 7.35 3.31 10.81
C LEU A 321 6.45 3.32 12.06
N ARG A 322 6.84 2.60 13.12
CA ARG A 322 6.08 2.59 14.38
C ARG A 322 6.14 3.95 15.06
N HIS A 323 7.34 4.52 15.22
CA HIS A 323 7.50 5.87 15.77
C HIS A 323 6.62 6.90 15.06
N ARG A 324 6.63 6.91 13.72
CA ARG A 324 5.76 7.81 12.95
C ARG A 324 4.27 7.59 13.18
N LEU A 325 3.83 6.34 13.26
CA LEU A 325 2.43 6.03 13.54
C LEU A 325 2.02 6.44 14.96
N ASP A 326 2.95 6.41 15.91
CA ASP A 326 2.73 6.84 17.29
C ASP A 326 2.68 8.37 17.37
N ASP A 327 3.50 9.08 16.61
CA ASP A 327 3.51 10.56 16.50
C ASP A 327 2.24 11.11 15.83
N ASP A 328 1.66 10.38 14.86
CA ASP A 328 0.41 10.73 14.17
C ASP A 328 -0.85 10.53 15.03
N LEU A 329 -0.75 9.87 16.19
CA LEU A 329 -1.88 9.67 17.09
C LEU A 329 -2.04 10.89 18.01
N PRO A 330 -3.23 11.52 18.07
CA PRO A 330 -3.45 12.64 18.98
C PRO A 330 -3.14 12.21 20.42
N VAL A 331 -2.48 13.09 21.18
CA VAL A 331 -2.10 12.87 22.59
C VAL A 331 -3.32 12.42 23.37
N GLY A 332 -3.30 11.17 23.88
CA GLY A 332 -4.42 10.53 24.59
C GLY A 332 -5.21 9.47 23.79
N ALA A 333 -4.95 9.29 22.49
CA ALA A 333 -5.53 8.22 21.68
C ALA A 333 -4.66 6.94 21.60
N GLY A 334 -3.46 6.98 22.19
CA GLY A 334 -2.59 5.82 22.33
C GLY A 334 -3.29 4.73 23.13
N ARG A 335 -3.49 3.56 22.53
CA ARG A 335 -3.83 2.35 23.31
C ARG A 335 -2.62 2.08 24.21
N GLY A 336 -2.80 2.17 25.52
CA GLY A 336 -1.75 1.88 26.49
C GLY A 336 -1.06 0.55 26.17
N ASP A 337 0.24 0.49 26.45
CA ASP A 337 1.06 -0.67 26.15
C ASP A 337 0.38 -1.98 26.58
N LEU A 338 0.25 -2.90 25.64
CA LEU A 338 -0.50 -4.14 25.85
C LEU A 338 0.14 -5.03 26.93
N HIS A 339 1.41 -4.79 27.27
CA HIS A 339 2.21 -5.49 28.28
C HIS A 339 1.88 -7.00 28.35
N PHE A 340 1.74 -7.67 27.20
CA PHE A 340 1.27 -9.06 27.18
C PHE A 340 2.32 -10.01 27.80
N PHE A 341 3.59 -9.77 27.49
CA PHE A 341 4.70 -10.55 28.04
C PHE A 341 5.11 -10.07 29.43
N SER A 342 5.26 -8.76 29.63
CA SER A 342 5.69 -8.17 30.91
C SER A 342 4.58 -8.17 31.97
N GLY A 343 3.31 -8.13 31.58
CA GLY A 343 2.15 -8.09 32.46
C GLY A 343 1.61 -9.47 32.84
N GLY A 344 2.26 -10.57 32.43
CA GLY A 344 1.87 -11.92 32.82
C GLY A 344 0.83 -12.60 31.93
N GLY A 345 0.31 -11.94 30.90
CA GLY A 345 -0.64 -12.52 29.95
C GLY A 345 -0.11 -13.78 29.26
N ALA A 346 1.17 -13.77 28.85
CA ALA A 346 1.83 -14.94 28.26
C ALA A 346 1.86 -16.15 29.22
N TRP A 347 2.10 -15.92 30.52
CA TRP A 347 2.10 -16.97 31.54
C TRP A 347 0.72 -17.55 31.78
N ILE A 348 -0.33 -16.72 31.72
CA ILE A 348 -1.72 -17.18 31.85
C ILE A 348 -2.12 -18.06 30.68
N VAL A 349 -1.77 -17.66 29.44
CA VAL A 349 -2.04 -18.46 28.25
C VAL A 349 -1.25 -19.77 28.29
N LEU A 350 0.00 -19.75 28.73
CA LEU A 350 0.80 -20.96 28.91
C LEU A 350 0.20 -21.87 30.00
N GLY A 351 -0.21 -21.32 31.14
CA GLY A 351 -0.88 -22.07 32.20
C GLY A 351 -2.19 -22.70 31.72
N ALA A 352 -3.00 -21.96 30.99
CA ALA A 352 -4.24 -22.47 30.37
C ALA A 352 -3.95 -23.58 29.35
N LEU A 353 -2.87 -23.46 28.58
CA LEU A 353 -2.43 -24.53 27.66
C LEU A 353 -2.01 -25.79 28.44
N VAL A 354 -1.24 -25.66 29.51
CA VAL A 354 -0.83 -26.79 30.36
C VAL A 354 -2.05 -27.48 30.95
N VAL A 355 -2.99 -26.71 31.54
CA VAL A 355 -4.25 -27.25 32.07
C VAL A 355 -5.02 -27.99 30.98
N SER A 356 -5.16 -27.37 29.80
CA SER A 356 -5.86 -28.00 28.67
C SER A 356 -5.22 -29.32 28.23
N VAL A 357 -3.89 -29.34 28.06
CA VAL A 357 -3.16 -30.55 27.65
C VAL A 357 -3.31 -31.65 28.69
N VAL A 358 -3.26 -31.33 29.99
CA VAL A 358 -3.47 -32.29 31.07
C VAL A 358 -4.91 -32.81 31.07
N SER A 359 -5.90 -31.93 30.92
CA SER A 359 -7.32 -32.31 30.86
C SER A 359 -7.68 -33.17 29.65
N PHE A 360 -6.98 -33.01 28.53
CA PHE A 360 -7.27 -33.69 27.26
C PHE A 360 -6.15 -34.63 26.78
N VAL A 361 -5.29 -35.12 27.69
CA VAL A 361 -4.14 -35.96 27.35
C VAL A 361 -4.53 -37.24 26.59
N SER A 362 -5.72 -37.78 26.87
CA SER A 362 -6.27 -38.96 26.18
C SER A 362 -6.55 -38.69 24.70
N LEU A 363 -7.07 -37.49 24.36
CA LEU A 363 -7.34 -37.08 22.97
C LEU A 363 -6.06 -36.86 22.16
N LEU A 364 -4.96 -36.51 22.81
CA LEU A 364 -3.64 -36.39 22.17
C LEU A 364 -3.08 -37.77 21.80
N ALA A 365 -3.30 -38.78 22.64
CA ALA A 365 -2.90 -40.15 22.36
C ALA A 365 -3.81 -40.85 21.33
N TRP A 366 -5.11 -40.51 21.33
CA TRP A 366 -6.12 -41.08 20.43
C TRP A 366 -6.92 -39.94 19.77
N PRO A 367 -6.48 -39.43 18.59
CA PRO A 367 -7.01 -38.22 17.99
C PRO A 367 -8.35 -38.47 17.26
N VAL A 368 -9.31 -39.03 17.99
CA VAL A 368 -10.67 -39.27 17.56
C VAL A 368 -11.57 -38.52 18.52
N LEU A 369 -12.23 -37.47 18.03
CA LEU A 369 -13.35 -36.85 18.72
C LEU A 369 -14.57 -37.73 18.47
N GLY A 370 -15.09 -38.36 19.51
CA GLY A 370 -16.30 -39.18 19.48
C GLY A 370 -16.92 -39.26 20.87
N GLY A 371 -18.24 -39.21 20.96
CA GLY A 371 -18.98 -39.22 22.22
C GLY A 371 -20.31 -38.44 22.12
N GLY A 372 -21.32 -38.83 22.91
CA GLY A 372 -22.62 -38.17 22.94
C GLY A 372 -23.32 -38.15 21.57
N ALA A 373 -23.73 -36.95 21.12
CA ALA A 373 -24.36 -36.72 19.82
C ALA A 373 -23.37 -36.56 18.64
N LEU A 374 -22.06 -36.64 18.89
CA LEU A 374 -21.04 -36.45 17.86
C LEU A 374 -20.73 -37.78 17.16
N ALA A 375 -21.20 -37.92 15.92
CA ALA A 375 -20.81 -39.01 15.04
C ALA A 375 -19.30 -38.93 14.73
N PRO A 376 -18.60 -40.07 14.56
CA PRO A 376 -17.19 -40.08 14.20
C PRO A 376 -16.95 -39.34 12.88
N LEU A 377 -16.00 -38.40 12.89
CA LEU A 377 -15.63 -37.63 11.71
C LEU A 377 -15.11 -38.52 10.58
N ARG A 378 -15.42 -38.14 9.33
CA ARG A 378 -14.85 -38.81 8.15
C ARG A 378 -13.33 -38.71 8.14
N GLY A 379 -12.69 -39.81 7.77
CA GLY A 379 -11.23 -39.87 7.63
C GLY A 379 -10.67 -39.12 6.42
N THR A 380 -11.52 -38.59 5.52
CA THR A 380 -11.10 -37.92 4.29
C THR A 380 -11.73 -36.54 4.15
N VAL A 381 -10.97 -35.60 3.57
CA VAL A 381 -11.45 -34.23 3.28
C VAL A 381 -12.64 -34.24 2.32
N ALA A 382 -12.63 -35.10 1.31
CA ALA A 382 -13.75 -35.26 0.38
C ALA A 382 -15.02 -35.73 1.10
N GLY A 383 -14.90 -36.65 2.07
CA GLY A 383 -16.02 -37.08 2.90
C GLY A 383 -16.59 -35.95 3.77
N LEU A 384 -15.73 -35.08 4.33
CA LEU A 384 -16.19 -33.93 5.11
C LEU A 384 -16.97 -32.91 4.27
N TRP A 385 -16.51 -32.61 3.05
CA TRP A 385 -17.22 -31.71 2.15
C TRP A 385 -18.50 -32.33 1.58
N ALA A 386 -18.54 -33.65 1.43
CA ALA A 386 -19.78 -34.37 1.09
C ALA A 386 -20.82 -34.24 2.20
N ASP A 387 -20.43 -34.54 3.46
CA ASP A 387 -21.33 -34.42 4.62
C ASP A 387 -21.77 -32.96 4.88
N ALA A 388 -20.94 -31.98 4.49
CA ALA A 388 -21.25 -30.54 4.54
C ALA A 388 -22.19 -30.06 3.43
N ALA A 389 -22.37 -30.82 2.35
CA ALA A 389 -23.35 -30.52 1.31
C ALA A 389 -24.70 -31.18 1.66
N SER A 390 -24.69 -32.50 1.89
CA SER A 390 -25.88 -33.27 2.25
C SER A 390 -25.47 -34.54 3.01
N GLY A 391 -26.34 -35.04 3.88
CA GLY A 391 -26.02 -36.21 4.71
C GLY A 391 -27.19 -36.70 5.55
N ALA A 392 -26.98 -37.84 6.21
CA ALA A 392 -27.94 -38.47 7.12
C ALA A 392 -28.23 -37.56 8.33
N ARG A 393 -29.51 -37.48 8.73
CA ARG A 393 -29.97 -36.63 9.84
C ARG A 393 -30.58 -37.46 10.96
N PRO A 394 -30.40 -37.03 12.22
CA PRO A 394 -31.05 -37.64 13.38
C PRO A 394 -32.54 -37.22 13.49
N LEU A 395 -33.27 -37.22 12.36
CA LEU A 395 -34.68 -36.84 12.25
C LEU A 395 -35.60 -38.04 11.95
N GLY A 396 -35.05 -39.26 11.88
CA GLY A 396 -35.78 -40.50 11.59
C GLY A 396 -34.87 -41.58 10.99
N TRP A 397 -35.43 -42.69 10.56
CA TRP A 397 -34.69 -43.72 9.81
C TRP A 397 -34.39 -43.24 8.38
N ASP A 398 -33.09 -43.12 8.08
CA ASP A 398 -32.52 -42.85 6.75
C ASP A 398 -32.94 -41.54 6.08
N THR A 399 -33.18 -40.49 6.89
CA THR A 399 -33.47 -39.16 6.35
C THR A 399 -32.18 -38.48 5.88
N THR A 400 -32.02 -38.31 4.57
CA THR A 400 -30.94 -37.49 3.98
C THR A 400 -31.44 -36.08 3.68
N GLY A 401 -30.72 -35.06 4.13
CA GLY A 401 -31.09 -33.67 3.88
C GLY A 401 -29.90 -32.70 3.82
N PRO A 402 -30.15 -31.43 3.45
CA PRO A 402 -29.15 -30.37 3.47
C PRO A 402 -28.44 -30.31 4.81
N ALA A 403 -27.14 -30.03 4.78
CA ALA A 403 -26.36 -29.94 6.02
C ALA A 403 -26.60 -28.66 6.79
N ASP A 404 -26.46 -28.78 8.12
CA ASP A 404 -26.26 -27.63 8.98
C ASP A 404 -25.06 -26.85 8.45
N PRO A 405 -25.17 -25.53 8.22
CA PRO A 405 -24.05 -24.65 7.87
C PRO A 405 -22.80 -24.87 8.73
N PHE A 406 -22.95 -25.29 9.99
CA PHE A 406 -21.81 -25.61 10.86
C PHE A 406 -20.93 -26.76 10.31
N SER A 407 -21.50 -27.69 9.54
CA SER A 407 -20.77 -28.78 8.89
C SER A 407 -19.72 -28.26 7.90
N ALA A 408 -19.99 -27.11 7.25
CA ALA A 408 -19.01 -26.44 6.38
C ALA A 408 -17.82 -25.86 7.17
N VAL A 409 -18.06 -25.41 8.41
CA VAL A 409 -16.99 -24.94 9.32
C VAL A 409 -16.11 -26.12 9.74
N VAL A 410 -16.72 -27.26 10.08
CA VAL A 410 -16.01 -28.51 10.40
C VAL A 410 -15.17 -28.99 9.19
N ALA A 411 -15.74 -28.97 7.99
CA ALA A 411 -15.01 -29.31 6.76
C ALA A 411 -13.85 -28.35 6.49
N LEU A 412 -14.04 -27.04 6.69
CA LEU A 412 -12.98 -26.04 6.55
C LEU A 412 -11.84 -26.30 7.54
N ILE A 413 -12.13 -26.56 8.81
CA ILE A 413 -11.09 -26.87 9.82
C ILE A 413 -10.38 -28.19 9.47
N GLY A 414 -11.13 -29.21 9.07
CA GLY A 414 -10.57 -30.50 8.66
C GLY A 414 -9.62 -30.41 7.45
N THR A 415 -9.85 -29.47 6.52
CA THR A 415 -8.96 -29.27 5.36
C THR A 415 -7.57 -28.79 5.74
N LEU A 416 -7.38 -28.24 6.95
CA LEU A 416 -6.06 -27.84 7.47
C LEU A 416 -5.17 -29.04 7.79
N SER A 417 -5.74 -30.24 7.95
CA SER A 417 -5.02 -31.50 8.18
C SER A 417 -5.53 -32.60 7.23
N PRO A 418 -5.16 -32.56 5.93
CA PRO A 418 -5.75 -33.46 4.92
C PRO A 418 -5.52 -34.95 5.19
N ALA A 419 -4.39 -35.29 5.81
CA ALA A 419 -4.02 -36.68 6.14
C ALA A 419 -4.75 -37.22 7.37
N ALA A 420 -5.28 -36.35 8.22
CA ALA A 420 -6.01 -36.73 9.43
C ALA A 420 -6.93 -35.57 9.84
N PRO A 421 -8.12 -35.44 9.23
CA PRO A 421 -8.99 -34.29 9.46
C PRO A 421 -9.45 -34.14 10.92
N SER A 422 -9.62 -35.26 11.64
CA SER A 422 -9.93 -35.27 13.07
C SER A 422 -8.86 -34.59 13.93
N ARG A 423 -7.58 -34.66 13.55
CA ARG A 423 -6.48 -34.00 14.29
C ARG A 423 -6.64 -32.48 14.33
N ALA A 424 -7.11 -31.85 13.25
CA ALA A 424 -7.30 -30.40 13.24
C ALA A 424 -8.32 -29.95 14.29
N LEU A 425 -9.39 -30.72 14.47
CA LEU A 425 -10.40 -30.46 15.48
C LEU A 425 -9.90 -30.77 16.90
N VAL A 426 -9.15 -31.86 17.10
CA VAL A 426 -8.52 -32.16 18.40
C VAL A 426 -7.56 -31.03 18.82
N VAL A 427 -6.74 -30.55 17.88
CA VAL A 427 -5.84 -29.40 18.14
C VAL A 427 -6.65 -28.16 18.51
N LEU A 428 -7.75 -27.88 17.80
CA LEU A 428 -8.63 -26.77 18.14
C LEU A 428 -9.25 -26.94 19.54
N TRP A 429 -9.66 -28.17 19.90
CA TRP A 429 -10.20 -28.52 21.21
C TRP A 429 -9.19 -28.27 22.33
N VAL A 430 -7.95 -28.74 22.16
CA VAL A 430 -6.85 -28.50 23.11
C VAL A 430 -6.51 -27.01 23.18
N LEU A 431 -6.64 -26.26 22.08
CA LEU A 431 -6.40 -24.82 22.06
C LEU A 431 -7.57 -23.98 22.60
N ALA A 432 -8.73 -24.57 22.91
CA ALA A 432 -9.92 -23.81 23.32
C ALA A 432 -9.67 -22.99 24.60
N LEU A 433 -9.11 -23.60 25.64
CA LEU A 433 -8.75 -22.95 26.91
C LEU A 433 -7.70 -21.82 26.75
N PRO A 434 -6.55 -22.03 26.09
CA PRO A 434 -5.58 -20.94 25.90
C PRO A 434 -6.10 -19.84 24.97
N LEU A 435 -6.93 -20.16 23.96
CA LEU A 435 -7.58 -19.15 23.11
C LEU A 435 -8.61 -18.33 23.89
N ALA A 436 -9.36 -18.95 24.80
CA ALA A 436 -10.27 -18.25 25.70
C ALA A 436 -9.49 -17.31 26.65
N ALA A 437 -8.42 -17.81 27.29
CA ALA A 437 -7.56 -16.97 28.13
C ALA A 437 -6.98 -15.76 27.37
N LEU A 438 -6.50 -16.00 26.14
CA LEU A 438 -5.98 -14.96 25.25
C LEU A 438 -7.06 -13.92 24.88
N GLY A 439 -8.27 -14.40 24.55
CA GLY A 439 -9.41 -13.55 24.22
C GLY A 439 -9.84 -12.69 25.41
N GLY A 440 -9.96 -13.28 26.60
CA GLY A 440 -10.28 -12.56 27.83
C GLY A 440 -9.24 -11.49 28.17
N TRP A 441 -7.94 -11.80 28.00
CA TRP A 441 -6.87 -10.82 28.21
C TRP A 441 -7.00 -9.59 27.30
N PHE A 442 -7.17 -9.80 25.98
CA PHE A 442 -7.29 -8.68 25.03
C PHE A 442 -8.66 -7.99 25.07
N ALA A 443 -9.71 -8.66 25.53
CA ALA A 443 -10.98 -7.99 25.83
C ALA A 443 -10.80 -7.00 27.00
N ALA A 444 -10.06 -7.41 28.04
CA ALA A 444 -9.81 -6.59 29.22
C ALA A 444 -8.96 -5.33 28.94
N THR A 445 -8.11 -5.35 27.90
CA THR A 445 -7.34 -4.16 27.49
C THR A 445 -8.23 -3.02 26.99
N ARG A 446 -9.54 -3.25 26.78
CA ARG A 446 -10.49 -2.21 26.38
C ARG A 446 -11.00 -1.35 27.53
N PHE A 447 -10.89 -1.83 28.77
CA PHE A 447 -11.47 -1.14 29.94
C PHE A 447 -10.54 -1.09 31.16
N SER A 448 -9.37 -1.74 31.14
CA SER A 448 -8.38 -1.62 32.22
C SER A 448 -6.93 -1.73 31.73
N ASP A 449 -6.05 -0.90 32.30
CA ASP A 449 -4.60 -0.97 32.12
C ASP A 449 -3.88 -1.78 33.20
N ARG A 450 -4.58 -2.16 34.27
CA ARG A 450 -3.98 -2.95 35.35
C ARG A 450 -3.85 -4.41 34.92
N ALA A 451 -2.61 -4.91 34.89
CA ALA A 451 -2.29 -6.30 34.54
C ALA A 451 -3.10 -7.33 35.35
N ILE A 452 -3.31 -7.07 36.65
CA ILE A 452 -4.10 -7.94 37.53
C ILE A 452 -5.57 -8.03 37.07
N VAL A 453 -6.18 -6.92 36.64
CA VAL A 453 -7.57 -6.93 36.15
C VAL A 453 -7.66 -7.72 34.84
N ARG A 454 -6.69 -7.52 33.93
CA ARG A 454 -6.59 -8.29 32.68
C ARG A 454 -6.42 -9.79 32.95
N ALA A 455 -5.62 -10.14 33.97
CA ALA A 455 -5.39 -11.52 34.39
C ALA A 455 -6.67 -12.18 34.92
N VAL A 456 -7.40 -11.49 35.80
CA VAL A 456 -8.66 -12.00 36.37
C VAL A 456 -9.70 -12.23 35.27
N VAL A 457 -9.84 -11.31 34.32
CA VAL A 457 -10.77 -11.47 33.19
C VAL A 457 -10.34 -12.62 32.28
N ALA A 458 -9.05 -12.75 31.97
CA ALA A 458 -8.51 -13.85 31.16
C ALA A 458 -8.79 -15.22 31.79
N VAL A 459 -8.50 -15.38 33.07
CA VAL A 459 -8.75 -16.63 33.82
C VAL A 459 -10.25 -16.88 33.95
N GLY A 460 -11.04 -15.86 34.31
CA GLY A 460 -12.49 -15.97 34.44
C GLY A 460 -13.17 -16.37 33.13
N TRP A 461 -12.68 -15.86 32.00
CA TRP A 461 -13.20 -16.24 30.67
C TRP A 461 -12.79 -17.65 30.26
N ALA A 462 -11.56 -18.07 30.56
CA ALA A 462 -11.10 -19.44 30.30
C ALA A 462 -11.84 -20.48 31.15
N LEU A 463 -12.23 -20.13 32.37
CA LEU A 463 -12.97 -20.99 33.29
C LEU A 463 -14.49 -20.79 33.24
N ALA A 464 -15.00 -20.11 32.20
CA ALA A 464 -16.43 -19.87 32.07
C ALA A 464 -17.20 -21.20 32.04
N PRO A 465 -18.24 -21.38 32.87
CA PRO A 465 -18.99 -22.66 32.94
C PRO A 465 -19.59 -23.11 31.61
N SER A 466 -19.99 -22.16 30.76
CA SER A 466 -20.49 -22.46 29.41
C SER A 466 -19.43 -23.06 28.49
N LEU A 467 -18.20 -22.56 28.56
CA LEU A 467 -17.07 -23.07 27.78
C LEU A 467 -16.64 -24.44 28.31
N LEU A 468 -16.49 -24.58 29.63
CA LEU A 468 -16.11 -25.85 30.24
C LEU A 468 -17.17 -26.92 30.03
N GLY A 469 -18.45 -26.56 30.12
CA GLY A 469 -19.57 -27.44 29.78
C GLY A 469 -19.43 -27.95 28.35
N ALA A 470 -19.31 -27.03 27.37
CA ALA A 470 -19.18 -27.39 25.95
C ALA A 470 -17.94 -28.23 25.59
N LEU A 471 -16.89 -28.23 26.43
CA LEU A 471 -15.69 -29.03 26.19
C LEU A 471 -15.77 -30.44 26.80
N VAL A 472 -16.66 -30.64 27.78
CA VAL A 472 -16.81 -31.89 28.53
C VAL A 472 -18.06 -32.68 28.11
N THR A 473 -19.10 -31.99 27.60
CA THR A 473 -20.34 -32.57 27.07
C THR A 473 -20.35 -32.54 25.54
#